data_AF-A0A926APF3-F1
#
_entry.id   AF-A0A926APF3-F1
#
_cell.length_a   1.000
_cell.length_b   1.000
_cell.length_c   1.000
_cell.angle_alpha   90.00
_cell.angle_beta   90.00
_cell.angle_gamma   90.00
#
_symmetry.space_group_name_H-M   'P 1'
#
loop_
_entity.id
_entity.type
_entity.pdbx_description
1 polymer ?
#
loop_
_entity_poly.entity_id
_entity_poly.type
_entity_poly.pdbx_seq_one_letter_code
_entity_poly.pdbx_strand_id
1 'polypeptide(L)' 'MQLRQKLGLYAAIRPVRSLAGVKSRYENVDLVIVRENTEDLYGGIEHRVGRDAAEAIKIITRYASERIARFAFEYA' A
#
# COMPACT_ATOMS: atom_id res chain seq x y z
N MET A 1 -8.47 3.16 6.74
CA MET A 1 -7.32 2.65 7.52
C MET A 1 -7.74 1.91 8.78
N GLN A 2 -8.58 2.50 9.63
CA GLN A 2 -8.92 1.94 10.95
C GLN A 2 -9.37 0.48 10.95
N LEU A 3 -10.24 0.05 10.03
CA LEU A 3 -10.67 -1.35 9.96
C LEU A 3 -9.53 -2.32 9.64
N ARG A 4 -8.62 -1.94 8.72
CA ARG A 4 -7.48 -2.77 8.32
C ARG A 4 -6.46 -2.89 9.44
N GLN A 5 -6.20 -1.81 10.16
CA GLN A 5 -5.32 -1.83 11.33
C GLN A 5 -5.93 -2.68 12.45
N LYS A 6 -7.22 -2.52 12.77
CA LYS A 6 -7.92 -3.32 13.79
C LYS A 6 -7.91 -4.81 13.50
N LEU A 7 -8.02 -5.18 12.23
CA LEU A 7 -8.05 -6.59 11.78
C LEU A 7 -6.67 -7.12 11.38
N GLY A 8 -5.60 -6.33 11.51
CA GLY A 8 -4.25 -6.74 11.09
C GLY A 8 -4.11 -7.05 9.59
N LEU A 9 -4.96 -6.48 8.73
CA LEU A 9 -4.97 -6.72 7.28
C LEU A 9 -3.88 -5.89 6.59
N TYR A 10 -2.63 -6.29 6.78
CA TYR A 10 -1.47 -5.50 6.37
C TYR A 10 -1.05 -5.63 4.91
N ALA A 11 -1.33 -6.77 4.26
CA ALA A 11 -1.03 -6.99 2.86
C ALA A 11 -2.27 -6.76 2.00
N ALA A 12 -2.21 -5.81 1.08
CA ALA A 12 -3.21 -5.66 0.02
C ALA A 12 -2.64 -6.15 -1.31
N ILE A 13 -3.31 -7.17 -1.86
CA ILE A 13 -2.97 -7.78 -3.13
C ILE A 13 -3.83 -7.18 -4.22
N ARG A 14 -3.19 -6.74 -5.31
CA ARG A 14 -3.86 -6.14 -6.47
C ARG A 14 -3.33 -6.80 -7.74
N PRO A 15 -3.95 -7.90 -8.18
CA PRO A 15 -3.67 -8.50 -9.47
C PRO A 15 -4.06 -7.54 -10.60
N VAL A 16 -3.19 -7.41 -11.59
CA VAL A 16 -3.40 -6.60 -12.78
C VAL A 16 -3.15 -7.49 -13.98
N ARG A 17 -4.22 -7.78 -14.73
CA ARG A 17 -4.17 -8.65 -15.90
C ARG A 17 -4.88 -8.04 -17.09
N SER A 18 -4.34 -8.25 -18.28
CA SER A 18 -5.06 -7.97 -19.53
C SER A 18 -6.29 -8.90 -19.62
N LEU A 19 -7.45 -8.33 -19.92
CA LEU A 19 -8.69 -9.09 -20.11
C LEU A 19 -9.01 -9.22 -21.60
N ALA A 20 -9.26 -10.44 -22.05
CA ALA A 20 -9.65 -10.70 -23.43
C ALA A 20 -10.91 -9.90 -23.79
N GLY A 21 -10.88 -9.19 -24.91
CA GLY A 21 -11.97 -8.33 -25.38
C GLY A 21 -12.00 -6.92 -24.78
N VAL A 22 -11.20 -6.60 -23.76
CA VAL A 22 -11.09 -5.24 -23.21
C VAL A 22 -9.89 -4.54 -23.84
N LYS A 23 -10.15 -3.57 -24.72
CA LYS A 23 -9.08 -2.77 -25.34
C LYS A 23 -8.37 -1.92 -24.29
N SER A 24 -7.05 -2.00 -24.30
CA SER A 24 -6.15 -1.24 -23.43
C SER A 24 -4.92 -0.82 -24.26
N ARG A 25 -4.13 0.13 -23.76
CA ARG A 25 -2.88 0.54 -24.42
C ARG A 25 -1.84 -0.58 -24.45
N TYR A 26 -1.87 -1.46 -23.45
CA TYR A 26 -0.90 -2.54 -23.26
C TYR A 26 -1.59 -3.90 -23.34
N GLU A 27 -0.91 -4.86 -23.93
CA GLU A 27 -1.37 -6.25 -24.08
C GLU A 27 -0.47 -7.19 -23.27
N ASN A 28 -0.99 -8.37 -22.94
CA ASN A 28 -0.27 -9.41 -22.19
C ASN A 28 0.31 -8.94 -20.85
N VAL A 29 -0.41 -8.05 -20.15
CA VAL A 29 -0.06 -7.64 -18.79
C VAL A 29 -0.47 -8.77 -17.84
N ASP A 30 0.50 -9.22 -17.04
CA ASP A 30 0.28 -10.12 -15.90
C ASP A 30 1.25 -9.73 -14.78
N LEU A 31 0.75 -9.02 -13.78
CA LEU A 31 1.53 -8.62 -12.62
C LEU A 31 0.66 -8.53 -11.38
N VAL A 32 1.29 -8.61 -10.21
CA VAL A 32 0.63 -8.43 -8.93
C VAL A 32 1.33 -7.34 -8.14
N ILE A 33 0.56 -6.36 -7.66
CA ILE A 33 1.06 -5.34 -6.72
C ILE A 33 0.77 -5.83 -5.31
N VAL A 34 1.84 -6.05 -4.54
CA VAL A 34 1.77 -6.32 -3.09
C VAL A 34 2.02 -5.01 -2.36
N ARG A 35 1.00 -4.53 -1.62
CA ARG A 35 1.03 -3.22 -0.95
C ARG A 35 0.90 -3.36 0.56
N GLU A 36 1.81 -2.73 1.30
CA GLU A 36 1.67 -2.51 2.75
C GLU A 36 0.55 -1.50 3.00
N ASN A 37 -0.34 -1.85 3.94
CA ASN A 37 -1.64 -1.20 4.08
C ASN A 37 -1.93 -0.71 5.50
N THR A 38 -0.94 -0.61 6.39
CA THR A 38 -1.14 -0.17 7.79
C THR A 38 -0.37 1.09 8.15
N GLU A 39 0.74 1.40 7.49
CA GLU A 39 1.62 2.53 7.79
C GLU A 39 1.64 3.56 6.64
N ASP A 40 2.79 4.22 6.41
CA ASP A 40 2.99 5.34 5.48
C ASP A 40 2.25 6.61 5.96
N LEU A 41 2.10 7.62 5.10
CA LEU A 41 1.36 8.85 5.38
C LEU A 41 -0.10 8.63 5.81
N TYR A 42 -0.65 7.44 5.54
CA TYR A 42 -2.02 7.08 5.88
C TYR A 42 -2.24 6.86 7.39
N GLY A 43 -1.19 6.96 8.20
CA GLY A 43 -1.31 7.09 9.66
C GLY A 43 -2.10 8.34 10.09
N GLY A 44 -2.19 9.37 9.23
CA GLY A 44 -2.99 10.56 9.49
C GLY A 44 -2.44 11.44 10.61
N ILE A 45 -1.13 11.37 10.86
CA ILE A 45 -0.45 12.18 11.86
C ILE A 45 -0.01 13.47 11.18
N GLU A 46 -0.78 14.52 11.41
CA GLU A 46 -0.62 15.81 10.73
C GLU A 46 -0.65 16.95 11.75
N HIS A 47 0.21 17.94 11.56
CA HIS A 47 0.24 19.14 12.39
C HIS A 47 0.24 20.40 11.52
N ARG A 48 -0.41 21.44 12.02
CA ARG A 48 -0.31 22.77 11.40
C ARG A 48 0.97 23.45 11.89
N VAL A 49 1.76 23.99 10.96
CA VAL A 49 2.96 24.76 11.23
C VAL A 49 2.67 26.23 10.95
N GLY A 50 2.50 27.02 12.02
CA GLY A 50 2.13 28.43 11.90
C GLY A 50 0.73 28.62 11.28
N ARG A 51 0.54 29.69 10.50
CA ARG A 51 -0.76 30.01 9.88
C ARG A 51 -0.98 29.28 8.56
N ASP A 52 0.09 29.16 7.76
CA ASP A 52 0.02 28.88 6.32
C ASP A 52 0.79 27.62 5.88
N ALA A 53 1.27 26.80 6.82
CA ALA A 53 1.94 25.53 6.52
C ALA A 53 1.39 24.37 7.35
N ALA A 54 1.65 23.16 6.87
CA ALA A 54 1.32 21.90 7.56
C ALA A 54 2.42 20.87 7.32
N GLU A 55 2.58 19.96 8.27
CA GLU A 55 3.46 18.81 8.16
C GLU A 55 2.63 17.52 8.29
N ALA A 56 3.09 16.47 7.62
CA ALA A 56 2.53 15.12 7.72
C ALA A 56 3.67 14.15 8.03
N ILE A 57 3.47 13.30 9.04
CA ILE A 57 4.48 12.34 9.47
C ILE A 57 4.26 11.03 8.72
N LYS A 58 5.23 10.68 7.89
CA LYS A 58 5.33 9.36 7.27
C LYS A 58 6.05 8.41 8.21
N ILE A 59 5.33 7.41 8.72
CA ILE A 59 5.93 6.34 9.53
C ILE A 59 6.17 5.14 8.65
N ILE A 60 7.40 4.61 8.68
CA ILE A 60 7.77 3.34 8.07
C ILE A 60 8.61 2.57 9.09
N THR A 61 8.10 1.45 9.57
CA THR A 61 8.80 0.61 10.53
C THR A 61 9.49 -0.55 9.83
N ARG A 62 10.60 -1.01 10.43
CA ARG A 62 11.27 -2.24 10.02
C ARG A 62 10.31 -3.43 10.05
N TYR A 63 9.50 -3.54 11.10
CA TYR A 63 8.54 -4.64 11.27
C TYR A 63 7.54 -4.73 10.11
N ALA A 64 6.89 -3.62 9.74
CA ALA A 64 5.93 -3.61 8.64
C ALA A 64 6.61 -3.84 7.27
N SER A 65 7.83 -3.31 7.11
CA SER A 65 8.61 -3.48 5.89
C SER A 65 9.07 -4.93 5.68
N GLU A 66 9.58 -5.58 6.72
CA GLU A 66 10.06 -6.96 6.63
C GLU A 66 8.90 -7.95 6.42
N ARG A 67 7.76 -7.75 7.10
CA ARG A 67 6.60 -8.65 6.91
C ARG A 67 5.98 -8.53 5.51
N ILE A 68 5.89 -7.33 4.93
CA ILE A 68 5.32 -7.17 3.58
C ILE A 68 6.27 -7.71 2.51
N ALA A 69 7.58 -7.54 2.69
CA ALA A 69 8.58 -8.13 1.81
C ALA A 69 8.52 -9.67 1.87
N ARG A 70 8.50 -10.24 3.08
CA ARG A 70 8.35 -11.69 3.28
C ARG A 70 7.07 -12.21 2.63
N PHE A 71 5.93 -11.56 2.87
CA PHE A 71 4.66 -11.91 2.25
C PHE A 71 4.76 -11.89 0.71
N ALA A 72 5.42 -10.88 0.13
CA ALA A 72 5.59 -10.78 -1.31
C ALA A 72 6.41 -11.96 -1.89
N PHE A 73 7.45 -12.41 -1.18
CA PHE A 73 8.22 -13.60 -1.56
C PHE A 73 7.45 -14.91 -1.36
N GLU A 74 6.62 -15.01 -0.31
CA GLU A 74 5.77 -16.19 -0.09
C GLU A 74 4.62 -16.30 -1.10
N TYR A 75 4.18 -15.17 -1.65
CA TYR A 75 3.13 -15.11 -2.67
C TYR A 75 3.64 -15.45 -4.08
N ALA A 76 4.94 -15.25 -4.35
CA ALA A 76 5.57 -15.47 -5.64
C ALA A 76 5.90 -16.96 -5.87
#